data_AF-A0A7K1FRH0-F1
#
_entry.id   AF-A0A7K1FRH0-F1
#
_cell.length_a   1.000
_cell.length_b   1.000
_cell.length_c   1.000
_cell.angle_alpha   90.00
_cell.angle_beta   90.00
_cell.angle_gamma   90.00
#
_symmetry.space_group_name_H-M   'P 1'
#
loop_
_entity.id
_entity.type
_entity.pdbx_description
1 polymer ?
#
loop_
_entity_poly.entity_id
_entity_poly.type
_entity_poly.pdbx_seq_one_letter_code
_entity_poly.pdbx_strand_id
1 'polypeptide(L)' 'MDVEFVGGDGRTYTDTNNFYWSNNIYAVGGLYKGASATFATIVEVPAGAIAGGKWRADDTSVYGSYTTAWWALS' A
#
# COMPACT_ATOMS: atom_id res chain seq x y z
N MET A 1 7.39 1.81 5.38
CA MET A 1 6.72 1.81 4.08
C MET A 1 5.23 1.79 4.35
N ASP A 2 4.51 2.68 3.70
CA ASP A 2 3.06 2.79 3.76
C ASP A 2 2.50 2.56 2.36
N VAL A 3 1.36 1.87 2.22
CA VAL A 3 0.77 1.55 0.92
C VAL A 3 -0.73 1.77 0.95
N GLU A 4 -1.22 2.62 0.04
CA GLU A 4 -2.63 3.02 -0.04
C GLU A 4 -3.16 2.88 -1.47
N PHE A 5 -4.48 2.75 -1.60
CA PHE A 5 -5.15 2.81 -2.89
C PHE A 5 -5.82 4.18 -3.07
N VAL A 6 -5.45 4.92 -4.12
CA VAL A 6 -6.13 6.15 -4.50
C VAL A 6 -7.10 5.82 -5.62
N GLY A 7 -8.39 5.89 -5.32
CA GLY A 7 -9.46 5.62 -6.28
C GLY A 7 -9.54 6.67 -7.39
N GLY A 8 -10.11 6.28 -8.52
CA GLY A 8 -10.39 7.22 -9.62
C GLY A 8 -11.41 8.31 -9.26
N ASP A 9 -12.11 8.14 -8.13
CA ASP A 9 -12.98 9.16 -7.53
C ASP A 9 -12.22 10.19 -6.67
N GLY A 10 -10.89 10.07 -6.58
CA GLY A 10 -10.01 10.97 -5.83
C GLY A 10 -9.91 10.66 -4.33
N ARG A 11 -10.59 9.61 -3.84
CA ARG A 11 -10.50 9.21 -2.43
C ARG A 11 -9.31 8.29 -2.20
N THR A 12 -8.71 8.41 -1.02
CA THR A 12 -7.73 7.45 -0.53
C THR A 12 -8.44 6.39 0.28
N TYR A 13 -8.17 5.14 -0.03
CA TYR A 13 -8.68 3.96 0.64
C TYR A 13 -7.51 3.24 1.30
N THR A 14 -7.64 3.08 2.61
CA THR A 14 -6.72 2.30 3.44
C THR A 14 -7.34 0.95 3.73
N ASP A 15 -6.54 0.03 4.23
CA ASP A 15 -7.03 -1.25 4.69
C ASP A 15 -8.16 -1.09 5.71
N THR A 16 -9.13 -2.00 5.65
CA THR A 16 -10.16 -2.11 6.68
C THR A 16 -9.72 -3.18 7.69
N ASN A 17 -10.13 -3.03 8.94
CA ASN A 17 -9.93 -4.02 10.01
C ASN A 17 -10.45 -5.44 9.69
N ASN A 18 -11.12 -5.61 8.54
CA ASN A 18 -11.73 -6.84 8.09
C ASN A 18 -10.73 -7.85 7.49
N PHE A 19 -9.51 -7.45 7.11
CA PHE A 19 -8.53 -8.34 6.45
C PHE A 19 -7.37 -8.82 7.35
N TYR A 20 -7.40 -8.51 8.65
CA TYR A 20 -6.34 -8.85 9.63
C TYR A 20 -6.22 -10.36 9.97
N TRP A 21 -6.74 -11.25 9.13
CA TRP A 21 -6.83 -12.69 9.42
C TRP A 21 -5.57 -13.48 9.02
N SER A 22 -4.59 -12.86 8.35
CA SER A 22 -3.30 -13.49 8.10
C SER A 22 -2.13 -12.51 8.24
N ASN A 23 -1.20 -12.83 9.13
CA ASN A 23 -0.09 -11.97 9.59
C ASN A 23 0.92 -11.55 8.50
N ASN A 24 0.79 -12.02 7.25
CA ASN A 24 1.72 -11.71 6.15
C ASN A 24 1.25 -10.57 5.24
N ILE A 25 0.07 -9.97 5.50
CA ILE A 25 -0.53 -8.98 4.61
C ILE A 25 0.10 -7.58 4.81
N TYR A 26 0.62 -7.23 5.99
CA TYR A 26 0.98 -5.81 6.26
C TYR A 26 2.37 -5.53 6.83
N ALA A 27 3.17 -6.53 7.16
CA ALA A 27 4.45 -6.27 7.79
C ALA A 27 5.52 -7.26 7.37
N VAL A 28 6.66 -6.71 6.96
CA VAL A 28 7.91 -7.46 6.74
C VAL A 28 8.83 -7.41 7.97
N GLY A 29 8.37 -6.78 9.06
CA GLY A 29 9.15 -6.57 10.28
C GLY A 29 10.39 -5.69 10.05
N GLY A 30 11.39 -5.85 10.91
CA GLY A 30 12.70 -5.22 10.70
C GLY A 30 13.47 -5.94 9.60
N LEU A 31 13.94 -5.21 8.60
CA LEU A 31 14.79 -5.73 7.54
C LEU A 31 16.26 -5.42 7.83
N TYR A 32 17.12 -6.42 7.67
CA TYR A 32 18.57 -6.22 7.68
C TYR A 32 19.02 -5.46 6.42
N LYS A 33 20.18 -4.81 6.50
CA LYS A 33 20.76 -4.09 5.36
C LYS A 33 20.95 -5.03 4.15
N GLY A 34 20.34 -4.67 3.02
CA GLY A 34 20.41 -5.44 1.78
C GLY A 34 19.40 -6.60 1.69
N ALA A 35 18.54 -6.80 2.70
CA ALA A 35 17.47 -7.78 2.62
C ALA A 35 16.34 -7.29 1.71
N SER A 36 15.69 -8.23 1.03
CA SER A 36 14.44 -8.03 0.30
C SER A 36 13.31 -8.77 1.00
N ALA A 37 12.12 -8.20 1.02
CA ALA A 37 10.92 -8.87 1.50
C ALA A 37 9.72 -8.52 0.64
N THR A 38 8.70 -9.37 0.73
CA THR A 38 7.43 -9.22 0.01
C THR A 38 6.31 -9.19 1.03
N PHE A 39 5.34 -8.31 0.84
CA PHE A 39 4.07 -8.26 1.54
C PHE A 39 2.96 -8.02 0.52
N ALA A 40 1.70 -8.18 0.91
CA ALA A 40 0.55 -7.99 0.02
C ALA A 40 -0.52 -7.18 0.73
N THR A 41 -0.91 -6.02 0.19
CA THR A 41 -2.00 -5.20 0.74
C THR A 41 -3.34 -5.54 0.09
N ILE A 42 -4.44 -5.43 0.85
CA ILE A 42 -5.81 -5.66 0.35
C ILE A 42 -6.71 -4.54 0.87
N VAL A 43 -7.40 -3.86 -0.05
CA VAL A 43 -8.30 -2.74 0.29
C VAL A 43 -9.68 -2.99 -0.31
N GLU A 44 -10.72 -2.82 0.50
CA GLU A 44 -12.12 -2.80 0.06
C GLU A 44 -12.48 -1.41 -0.48
N VAL A 45 -12.89 -1.34 -1.74
CA VAL A 45 -13.30 -0.08 -2.37
C VAL A 45 -14.62 -0.24 -3.13
N PRO A 46 -15.41 0.84 -3.27
CA PRO A 46 -16.54 0.84 -4.18
C PRO A 46 -16.10 0.50 -5.60
N ALA A 47 -16.89 -0.29 -6.33
CA ALA A 47 -16.56 -0.69 -7.70
C ALA A 47 -16.24 0.50 -8.63
N GLY A 48 -16.92 1.64 -8.43
CA GLY A 48 -16.67 2.86 -9.20
C GLY A 48 -15.32 3.54 -8.93
N ALA A 49 -14.66 3.24 -7.82
CA ALA A 49 -13.35 3.78 -7.47
C ALA A 49 -12.19 3.02 -8.13
N ILE A 50 -12.44 1.80 -8.64
CA ILE A 50 -11.43 0.96 -9.32
C ILE A 50 -10.97 1.64 -10.62
N ALA A 51 -11.91 2.12 -11.43
CA ALA A 51 -11.60 2.71 -12.73
C ALA A 51 -10.76 3.98 -12.56
N GLY A 52 -9.54 4.00 -13.10
CA GLY A 52 -8.60 5.12 -12.95
C GLY A 52 -7.88 5.18 -11.60
N GLY A 53 -8.13 4.22 -10.71
CA GLY A 53 -7.46 4.10 -9.43
C GLY A 53 -6.01 3.59 -9.55
N LYS A 54 -5.21 3.89 -8.53
CA LYS A 54 -3.76 3.63 -8.50
C LYS A 54 -3.30 3.30 -7.09
N TRP A 55 -2.32 2.42 -6.97
CA TRP A 55 -1.61 2.19 -5.72
C TRP A 55 -0.53 3.25 -5.52
N ARG A 56 -0.42 3.77 -4.30
CA ARG A 56 0.67 4.64 -3.83
C ARG A 56 1.46 3.87 -2.79
N ALA A 57 2.79 3.85 -2.93
CA ALA A 57 3.67 3.39 -1.86
C ALA A 57 4.63 4.49 -1.45
N ASP A 58 4.67 4.78 -0.15
CA ASP A 58 5.51 5.80 0.45
C ASP A 58 6.58 5.15 1.33
N ASP A 59 7.84 5.42 1.02
CA ASP A 59 8.98 5.02 1.84
C ASP A 59 9.54 6.20 2.63
N THR A 60 9.40 6.10 3.94
CA THR A 60 9.91 7.02 4.97
C THR A 60 11.02 6.40 5.82
N SER A 61 11.59 5.27 5.39
CA SER A 61 12.61 4.54 6.15
C SER A 61 13.91 5.33 6.36
N VAL A 62 14.17 6.34 5.52
CA VAL A 62 15.30 7.26 5.67
C VAL A 62 14.79 8.59 6.22
N TYR A 63 15.22 8.93 7.45
CA TYR A 63 14.86 10.20 8.08
C TYR A 63 15.22 11.40 7.19
N GLY A 64 14.24 12.24 6.88
CA GLY A 64 14.41 13.41 6.00
C GLY A 64 14.33 13.12 4.50
N SER A 65 14.07 11.87 4.10
CA SER A 65 13.82 11.48 2.70
C SER A 65 12.45 10.80 2.59
N TYR A 66 11.71 11.17 1.55
CA TYR A 66 10.38 10.63 1.25
C TYR A 66 10.36 10.22 -0.21
N THR A 67 10.20 8.92 -0.46
CA THR A 67 10.10 8.37 -1.82
C THR A 67 8.69 7.85 -2.05
N THR A 68 8.01 8.37 -3.07
CA THR A 68 6.70 7.87 -3.48
C THR A 68 6.80 7.16 -4.82
N ALA A 69 6.17 6.00 -4.92
CA ALA A 69 5.99 5.29 -6.17
C ALA A 69 4.50 5.01 -6.43
N TRP A 70 4.13 5.00 -7.71
CA TRP A 70 2.75 4.85 -8.16
C TRP A 70 2.62 3.70 -9.14
N TRP A 71 1.57 2.89 -8.97
CA TRP A 71 1.22 1.81 -9.89
C TRP A 71 -0.24 1.92 -10.32
N ALA A 72 -0.46 2.07 -11.63
CA ALA A 72 -1.80 2.05 -12.20
C ALA A 72 -2.31 0.61 -12.30
N LEU A 73 -3.63 0.44 -12.16
CA LEU A 73 -4.29 -0.83 -12.49
C LEU A 73 -4.22 -1.04 -14.02
N SER A 74 -3.78 -2.23 -14.43
CA SER A 74 -3.71 -2.66 -15.84
C SER A 74 -5.07 -3.06 -16.40
#